data_AF-A0A0S8E589-F1
#
_entry.id   AF-A0A0S8E589-F1
#
_cell.length_a   1.000
_cell.length_b   1.000
_cell.length_c   1.000
_cell.angle_alpha   90.00
_cell.angle_beta   90.00
_cell.angle_gamma   90.00
#
_symmetry.space_group_name_H-M   'P 1'
#
loop_
_entity.id
_entity.type
_entity.pdbx_description
1 polymer ?
#
loop_
_entity_poly.entity_id
_entity_poly.type
_entity_poly.pdbx_seq_one_letter_code
_entity_poly.pdbx_strand_id
1 'polypeptide(L)'
;MAIDEYLKSLKPVPSPRLAKGKLSPSANRGRKVFESAGCTSCHTGELHTDLKKHDLGIGKWLDEGKSFDTPTLVEVWRTAPYLYDGRAATIEDMLKKHNVDDRHGQTSDLSDRQVKDLVEFVLSL
;
A
#
# COMPACT_ATOMS: atom_id res chain seq x y z
N MET A 1 8.84 2.59 -29.92
CA MET A 1 9.73 3.75 -29.61
C MET A 1 10.63 3.37 -28.45
N ALA A 2 11.88 3.84 -28.39
CA ALA A 2 12.88 3.36 -27.43
C ALA A 2 12.46 3.47 -25.94
N ILE A 3 11.65 4.47 -25.58
CA ILE A 3 11.20 4.68 -24.19
C ILE A 3 10.26 3.56 -23.72
N ASP A 4 9.35 3.10 -24.58
CA ASP A 4 8.39 2.04 -24.24
C ASP A 4 9.11 0.71 -23.95
N GLU A 5 10.07 0.35 -24.79
CA GLU A 5 10.92 -0.84 -24.58
C GLU A 5 11.77 -0.72 -23.31
N TYR A 6 12.31 0.47 -23.04
CA TYR A 6 13.04 0.72 -21.79
C TYR A 6 12.15 0.52 -20.56
N LEU A 7 10.95 1.10 -20.53
CA LEU A 7 10.01 0.96 -19.41
C LEU A 7 9.58 -0.49 -19.19
N LYS A 8 9.31 -1.24 -20.27
CA LYS A 8 8.99 -2.68 -20.20
C LYS A 8 10.15 -3.55 -19.72
N SER A 9 11.39 -3.10 -19.87
CA SER A 9 12.59 -3.83 -19.45
C SER A 9 12.91 -3.71 -17.96
N LEU A 10 12.27 -2.76 -17.26
CA LEU A 10 12.51 -2.51 -15.84
C LEU A 10 12.10 -3.73 -14.99
N LYS A 11 12.88 -3.98 -13.94
CA LYS A 11 12.62 -5.06 -12.98
C LYS A 11 12.55 -4.49 -11.56
N PRO A 12 11.63 -5.00 -10.71
CA PRO A 12 11.58 -4.60 -9.32
C PRO A 12 12.86 -4.94 -8.56
N VAL A 13 13.25 -4.03 -7.66
CA VAL A 13 14.30 -4.12 -6.67
C VAL A 13 13.69 -4.59 -5.34
N PRO A 14 14.19 -5.68 -4.75
CA PRO A 14 13.68 -6.18 -3.48
C PRO A 14 13.74 -5.14 -2.37
N SER A 15 12.73 -5.14 -1.50
CA SER A 15 12.71 -4.25 -0.34
C SER A 15 13.89 -4.51 0.62
N PRO A 16 14.54 -3.46 1.14
CA PRO A 16 15.57 -3.59 2.18
C PRO A 16 15.00 -4.10 3.52
N ARG A 17 13.67 -4.18 3.68
CA ARG A 17 13.01 -4.75 4.86
C ARG A 17 13.03 -6.28 4.87
N LEU A 18 13.39 -6.91 3.75
CA LEU A 18 13.51 -8.37 3.67
C LEU A 18 14.78 -8.85 4.40
N ALA A 19 14.61 -9.72 5.38
CA ALA A 19 15.70 -10.36 6.08
C ALA A 19 16.19 -11.57 5.27
N LYS A 20 17.33 -11.41 4.56
CA LYS A 20 17.88 -12.44 3.66
C LYS A 20 16.88 -12.89 2.57
N GLY A 21 16.16 -11.93 1.99
CA GLY A 21 15.16 -12.18 0.95
C GLY A 21 13.85 -12.79 1.47
N LYS A 22 13.63 -12.82 2.79
CA LYS A 22 12.40 -13.35 3.41
C LYS A 22 11.75 -12.30 4.30
N LEU A 23 10.45 -12.47 4.51
CA LEU A 23 9.71 -11.67 5.48
C LEU A 23 10.28 -11.84 6.89
N SER A 24 10.43 -10.73 7.60
CA SER A 24 10.73 -10.73 9.03
C SER A 24 9.57 -11.34 9.84
N PRO A 25 9.78 -11.76 11.11
CA PRO A 25 8.68 -12.21 11.96
C PRO A 25 7.57 -11.16 12.14
N SER A 26 7.91 -9.87 12.08
CA SER A 26 6.95 -8.77 12.14
C SER A 26 6.14 -8.67 10.84
N ALA A 27 6.81 -8.67 9.68
CA ALA A 27 6.13 -8.68 8.38
C ALA A 27 5.23 -9.92 8.19
N ASN A 28 5.60 -11.09 8.71
CA ASN A 28 4.74 -12.27 8.68
C ASN A 28 3.45 -12.11 9.50
N ARG A 29 3.50 -11.41 10.64
CA ARG A 29 2.28 -11.04 11.38
C ARG A 29 1.49 -9.98 10.63
N GLY A 30 2.18 -9.00 10.05
CA GLY A 30 1.59 -7.95 9.22
C GLY A 30 0.83 -8.48 8.02
N ARG A 31 1.34 -9.52 7.36
CA ARG A 31 0.64 -10.22 6.26
C ARG A 31 -0.74 -10.72 6.70
N LYS A 32 -0.84 -11.30 7.89
CA LYS A 32 -2.13 -11.76 8.44
C LYS A 32 -3.08 -10.60 8.70
N VAL A 33 -2.56 -9.48 9.22
CA VAL A 33 -3.35 -8.27 9.43
C VAL A 33 -3.83 -7.70 8.09
N PHE A 34 -2.97 -7.69 7.07
CA PHE A 34 -3.30 -7.23 5.72
C PHE A 34 -4.44 -8.03 5.11
N GLU A 35 -4.43 -9.35 5.29
CA GLU A 35 -5.52 -10.23 4.86
C GLU A 35 -6.81 -9.96 5.65
N SER A 36 -6.74 -9.88 6.99
CA SER A 36 -7.94 -9.70 7.83
C SER A 36 -8.55 -8.30 7.75
N ALA A 37 -7.74 -7.27 7.47
CA ALA A 37 -8.19 -5.88 7.32
C ALA A 37 -8.82 -5.61 5.93
N GLY A 38 -8.89 -6.63 5.06
CA GLY A 38 -9.52 -6.54 3.76
C GLY A 38 -8.66 -5.91 2.67
N CYS A 39 -7.36 -5.67 2.90
CA CYS A 39 -6.47 -5.02 1.93
C CYS A 39 -6.35 -5.85 0.63
N THR A 40 -6.47 -7.17 0.72
CA THR A 40 -6.42 -8.10 -0.42
C THR A 40 -7.61 -7.99 -1.38
N SER A 41 -8.67 -7.25 -1.02
CA SER A 41 -9.80 -6.99 -1.92
C SER A 41 -9.39 -6.18 -3.15
N CYS A 42 -8.44 -5.25 -2.99
CA CYS A 42 -7.94 -4.38 -4.05
C CYS A 42 -6.45 -4.63 -4.31
N HIS A 43 -5.64 -4.89 -3.28
CA HIS A 43 -4.21 -5.15 -3.40
C HIS A 43 -3.92 -6.64 -3.50
N THR A 44 -4.24 -7.21 -4.66
CA THR A 44 -4.20 -8.65 -4.93
C THR A 44 -3.19 -9.03 -6.02
N GLY A 45 -2.98 -10.34 -6.20
CA GLY A 45 -2.10 -10.90 -7.22
C GLY A 45 -0.62 -10.61 -6.98
N GLU A 46 0.19 -10.88 -8.02
CA GLU A 46 1.65 -10.74 -7.97
C GLU A 46 2.09 -9.28 -7.82
N LEU A 47 1.35 -8.35 -8.42
CA LEU A 47 1.66 -6.93 -8.38
C LEU A 47 0.96 -6.18 -7.24
N HIS A 48 0.22 -6.87 -6.37
CA HIS A 48 -0.53 -6.23 -5.28
C HIS A 48 -1.44 -5.07 -5.74
N THR A 49 -2.13 -5.28 -6.85
CA THR A 49 -3.11 -4.35 -7.44
C THR A 49 -4.11 -5.14 -8.28
N ASP A 50 -5.36 -4.71 -8.29
CA ASP A 50 -6.41 -5.24 -9.14
C ASP A 50 -6.53 -4.48 -10.47
N LEU A 51 -5.69 -3.46 -10.69
CA LEU A 51 -5.69 -2.58 -11.87
C LEU A 51 -7.03 -1.86 -12.10
N LYS A 52 -7.76 -1.57 -11.03
CA LYS A 52 -9.04 -0.86 -11.07
C LYS A 52 -8.97 0.45 -10.30
N LYS A 53 -10.01 1.26 -10.51
CA LYS A 53 -10.23 2.49 -9.76
C LYS A 53 -11.24 2.27 -8.64
N HIS A 54 -10.96 2.82 -7.47
CA HIS A 54 -11.86 2.77 -6.31
C HIS A 54 -12.07 4.16 -5.72
N ASP A 55 -13.30 4.47 -5.32
CA ASP A 55 -13.59 5.64 -4.51
C ASP A 55 -13.49 5.29 -3.02
N LEU A 56 -12.36 5.68 -2.42
CA LEU A 56 -12.07 5.50 -1.00
C LEU A 56 -12.42 6.76 -0.19
N GLY A 57 -13.10 7.75 -0.77
CA GLY A 57 -13.42 9.02 -0.10
C GLY A 57 -12.20 9.90 0.17
N ILE A 58 -11.07 9.63 -0.47
CA ILE A 58 -9.80 10.34 -0.23
C ILE A 58 -9.66 11.62 -1.06
N GLY A 59 -10.46 11.78 -2.10
CA GLY A 59 -10.46 12.95 -2.98
C GLY A 59 -10.78 14.24 -2.21
N LYS A 60 -10.08 15.33 -2.56
CA LYS A 60 -10.25 16.66 -1.95
C LYS A 60 -10.48 17.72 -3.02
N TRP A 61 -11.27 18.75 -2.71
CA TRP A 61 -11.50 19.89 -3.60
C TRP A 61 -12.06 19.44 -4.96
N LEU A 62 -11.33 19.74 -6.04
CA LEU A 62 -11.68 19.35 -7.42
C LEU A 62 -11.66 17.84 -7.66
N ASP A 63 -11.17 17.05 -6.69
CA ASP A 63 -11.11 15.60 -6.76
C ASP A 63 -12.12 14.88 -5.84
N GLU A 64 -13.02 15.61 -5.18
CA GLU A 64 -14.07 14.99 -4.36
C GLU A 64 -14.93 14.01 -5.17
N GLY A 65 -15.18 12.83 -4.59
CA GLY A 65 -15.93 11.74 -5.22
C GLY A 65 -15.22 11.03 -6.38
N LYS A 66 -13.95 11.37 -6.70
CA LYS A 66 -13.20 10.67 -7.73
C LYS A 66 -12.69 9.32 -7.24
N SER A 67 -12.71 8.35 -8.16
CA SER A 67 -12.03 7.07 -7.99
C SER A 67 -10.60 7.15 -8.49
N PHE A 68 -9.68 6.56 -7.73
CA PHE A 68 -8.25 6.51 -8.05
C PHE A 68 -7.83 5.09 -8.38
N ASP A 69 -6.90 4.97 -9.32
CA ASP A 69 -6.27 3.68 -9.65
C ASP A 69 -5.58 3.11 -8.40
N THR A 70 -5.73 1.81 -8.17
CA THR A 70 -5.02 1.11 -7.11
C THR A 70 -3.57 0.91 -7.53
N PRO A 71 -2.60 1.68 -6.99
CA PRO A 71 -1.21 1.51 -7.38
C PRO A 71 -0.71 0.13 -6.93
N THR A 72 0.29 -0.39 -7.63
CA THR A 72 1.04 -1.55 -7.15
C THR A 72 1.67 -1.25 -5.79
N LEU A 73 1.67 -2.23 -4.89
CA LEU A 73 2.46 -2.15 -3.66
C LEU A 73 3.89 -2.69 -3.83
N VAL A 74 4.23 -3.23 -5.00
CA VAL A 74 5.59 -3.64 -5.31
C VAL A 74 6.48 -2.40 -5.27
N GLU A 75 7.55 -2.47 -4.48
CA GLU A 75 8.50 -1.36 -4.26
C GLU A 75 7.94 -0.13 -3.52
N VAL A 76 6.75 -0.23 -2.90
CA VAL A 76 6.12 0.88 -2.18
C VAL A 76 7.03 1.48 -1.09
N TRP A 77 8.00 0.71 -0.60
CA TRP A 77 8.98 1.14 0.40
C TRP A 77 9.82 2.38 0.03
N ARG A 78 9.90 2.74 -1.25
CA ARG A 78 10.67 3.90 -1.73
C ARG A 78 9.87 4.94 -2.51
N THR A 79 8.55 4.93 -2.38
CA THR A 79 7.68 5.85 -3.13
C THR A 79 7.01 6.89 -2.25
N ALA A 80 7.45 7.03 -1.00
CA ALA A 80 6.95 8.09 -0.12
C ALA A 80 7.14 9.48 -0.77
N PRO A 81 6.23 10.43 -0.55
CA PRO A 81 5.01 10.30 0.26
C PRO A 81 3.86 9.58 -0.49
N TYR A 82 2.86 9.12 0.26
CA TYR A 82 1.78 8.26 -0.22
C TYR A 82 0.46 9.00 -0.44
N LEU A 83 -0.49 8.29 -1.08
CA LEU A 83 -1.74 8.79 -1.65
C LEU A 83 -1.54 9.64 -2.91
N TYR A 84 -2.62 9.86 -3.65
CA TYR A 84 -2.57 10.49 -4.98
C TYR A 84 -2.01 11.92 -4.98
N ASP A 85 -2.06 12.61 -3.84
CA ASP A 85 -1.56 13.97 -3.64
C ASP A 85 -0.34 14.04 -2.71
N GLY A 86 0.20 12.89 -2.29
CA GLY A 86 1.39 12.84 -1.42
C GLY A 86 1.16 13.36 0.00
N ARG A 87 -0.08 13.47 0.50
CA ARG A 87 -0.34 14.00 1.84
C ARG A 87 0.18 13.12 2.99
N ALA A 88 0.34 11.82 2.75
CA ALA A 88 0.74 10.86 3.79
C ALA A 88 2.26 10.65 3.77
N ALA A 89 2.98 11.20 4.74
CA ALA A 89 4.44 11.08 4.79
C ALA A 89 4.91 9.63 5.00
N THR A 90 4.11 8.82 5.70
CA THR A 90 4.41 7.42 6.00
C THR A 90 3.19 6.51 5.73
N ILE A 91 3.42 5.19 5.60
CA ILE A 91 2.30 4.22 5.54
C ILE A 91 1.50 4.26 6.84
N GLU A 92 2.13 4.48 7.99
CA GLU A 92 1.43 4.64 9.26
C GLU A 92 0.51 5.88 9.25
N ASP A 93 0.97 7.00 8.69
CA ASP A 93 0.12 8.19 8.51
C ASP A 93 -1.06 7.90 7.58
N MET A 94 -0.84 7.16 6.49
CA MET A 94 -1.92 6.76 5.59
C MET A 94 -2.99 5.95 6.35
N LEU A 95 -2.57 4.92 7.09
CA LEU A 95 -3.46 4.03 7.84
C LEU A 95 -4.20 4.75 8.98
N LYS A 96 -3.52 5.62 9.74
CA LYS A 96 -4.10 6.23 10.95
C LYS A 96 -4.76 7.58 10.74
N LYS A 97 -4.26 8.40 9.81
CA LYS A 97 -4.70 9.81 9.66
C LYS A 97 -5.53 10.04 8.40
N HIS A 98 -5.42 9.16 7.40
CA HIS A 98 -6.01 9.38 6.09
C HIS A 98 -6.93 8.24 5.63
N ASN A 99 -7.20 7.26 6.50
CA ASN A 99 -8.22 6.24 6.31
C ASN A 99 -9.52 6.64 7.03
N VAL A 100 -10.27 7.57 6.43
CA VAL A 100 -11.53 8.04 7.00
C VAL A 100 -12.60 6.96 6.86
N ASP A 101 -13.35 6.71 7.93
CA ASP A 101 -14.43 5.71 8.00
C ASP A 101 -14.04 4.29 7.56
N ASP A 102 -12.76 3.92 7.71
CA ASP A 102 -12.20 2.63 7.27
C ASP A 102 -12.47 2.31 5.78
N ARG A 103 -12.62 3.35 4.94
CA ARG A 103 -12.86 3.18 3.49
C ARG A 103 -11.65 2.59 2.76
N HIS A 104 -10.45 2.68 3.32
CA HIS A 104 -9.19 2.11 2.82
C HIS A 104 -8.75 0.90 3.67
N GLY A 105 -9.69 0.03 4.00
CA GLY A 105 -9.48 -1.16 4.83
C GLY A 105 -9.87 -0.93 6.30
N GLN A 106 -10.19 -2.02 7.00
CA GLN A 106 -10.63 -1.97 8.40
C GLN A 106 -9.42 -1.85 9.33
N THR A 107 -9.13 -0.62 9.75
CA THR A 107 -7.93 -0.30 10.53
C THR A 107 -8.22 0.33 11.88
N SER A 108 -9.42 0.87 12.10
CA SER A 108 -9.79 1.55 13.34
C SER A 108 -9.69 0.67 14.59
N ASP A 109 -9.96 -0.64 14.45
CA ASP A 109 -9.87 -1.62 15.55
C ASP A 109 -8.46 -2.22 15.74
N LEU A 110 -7.48 -1.83 14.92
CA LEU A 110 -6.13 -2.37 15.03
C LEU A 110 -5.36 -1.71 16.18
N SER A 111 -4.74 -2.54 17.01
CA SER A 111 -3.76 -2.05 17.99
C SER A 111 -2.54 -1.43 17.32
N ASP A 112 -1.82 -0.55 18.03
CA ASP A 112 -0.56 0.03 17.55
C ASP A 112 0.46 -1.01 17.10
N ARG A 113 0.48 -2.17 17.76
CA ARG A 113 1.35 -3.28 17.37
C ARG A 113 0.93 -3.89 16.03
N GLN A 114 -0.36 -4.10 15.82
CA GLN A 114 -0.88 -4.61 14.55
C GLN A 114 -0.63 -3.62 13.42
N VAL A 115 -0.81 -2.30 13.66
CA VAL A 115 -0.48 -1.28 12.68
C VAL A 115 1.01 -1.32 12.32
N LYS A 116 1.91 -1.40 13.31
CA LYS A 116 3.36 -1.52 13.04
C LYS A 116 3.73 -2.78 12.27
N ASP A 117 3.14 -3.92 12.63
CA ASP A 117 3.35 -5.17 11.91
C ASP A 117 2.84 -5.05 10.46
N LEU A 118 1.66 -4.45 10.24
CA LEU A 118 1.09 -4.18 8.93
C LEU A 118 1.98 -3.25 8.08
N VAL A 119 2.48 -2.16 8.67
CA VAL A 119 3.42 -1.24 8.02
C VAL A 119 4.68 -1.98 7.59
N GLU A 120 5.26 -2.82 8.45
CA GLU A 120 6.45 -3.60 8.13
C GLU A 120 6.19 -4.61 7.00
N PHE A 121 4.99 -5.20 6.93
CA PHE A 121 4.60 -6.04 5.79
C PHE A 121 4.48 -5.23 4.50
N VAL A 122 3.73 -4.12 4.50
CA VAL A 122 3.54 -3.28 3.30
C VAL A 122 4.90 -2.78 2.78
N LEU A 123 5.78 -2.31 3.67
CA LEU A 123 7.12 -1.86 3.29
C LEU A 123 8.08 -3.00 2.93
N SER A 124 7.69 -4.26 3.07
CA SER A 124 8.48 -5.42 2.63
C SER A 124 8.16 -5.87 1.21
N LEU A 125 7.10 -5.32 0.61
CA LEU A 125 6.66 -5.57 -0.77
C LEU A 125 7.52 -4.84 -1.80
#